data_AF-A0A526TM48-F1
#
_entry.id   AF-A0A526TM48-F1
#
_cell.length_a   1.000
_cell.length_b   1.000
_cell.length_c   1.000
_cell.angle_alpha   90.00
_cell.angle_beta   90.00
_cell.angle_gamma   90.00
#
_symmetry.space_group_name_H-M   'P 1'
#
loop_
_entity.id
_entity.type
_entity.pdbx_description
1 polymer ?
#
loop_
_entity_poly.entity_id
_entity_poly.type
_entity_poly.pdbx_seq_one_letter_code
_entity_poly.pdbx_strand_id
1 'polypeptide(L)'
;WHVGILWDLDDRVARPLIDMLSQDKNLVVGDNEPYDGALRGDTMYRHAIVNGFAHALIEIRQDLISDQKGALAWAERLAPIVDAIDRRPDIHVVKMFGSRTGPL
;
A
#
# COMPACT_ATOMS: atom_id res chain seq x y z
N TRP A 1 -6.55 13.34 2.73
CA TRP A 1 -6.43 12.19 1.80
C TRP A 1 -7.77 11.45 1.72
N HIS A 2 -8.00 10.72 0.63
CA HIS A 2 -9.11 9.77 0.42
C HIS A 2 -8.63 8.33 0.60
N VAL A 3 -7.39 8.06 0.17
CA VAL A 3 -6.66 6.81 0.42
C VAL A 3 -5.21 7.14 0.76
N GLY A 4 -4.66 6.51 1.79
CA GLY A 4 -3.26 6.56 2.17
C GLY A 4 -2.59 5.24 1.82
N ILE A 5 -1.37 5.30 1.28
CA ILE A 5 -0.52 4.12 1.07
C ILE A 5 0.64 4.22 2.04
N LEU A 6 0.68 3.29 3.00
CA LEU A 6 1.67 3.24 4.07
C LEU A 6 2.69 2.17 3.73
N TRP A 7 3.97 2.51 3.83
CA TRP A 7 5.07 1.64 3.43
C TRP A 7 6.39 2.07 4.06
N ASP A 8 7.35 1.14 4.10
CA ASP A 8 8.70 1.42 4.61
C ASP A 8 9.70 1.67 3.47
N LEU A 9 10.69 0.79 3.23
CA LEU A 9 11.71 0.97 2.19
C LEU A 9 11.42 0.22 0.89
N ASP A 10 10.55 -0.79 0.93
CA ASP A 10 10.19 -1.58 -0.24
C ASP A 10 9.08 -0.91 -1.04
N ASP A 11 9.46 -0.23 -2.12
CA ASP A 11 8.58 0.58 -2.95
C ASP A 11 7.83 -0.23 -4.02
N ARG A 12 8.10 -1.53 -4.15
CA ARG A 12 7.62 -2.34 -5.29
C ARG A 12 6.10 -2.39 -5.42
N VAL A 13 5.38 -2.38 -4.31
CA VAL A 13 3.90 -2.31 -4.28
C VAL A 13 3.42 -0.88 -4.07
N ALA A 14 4.03 -0.16 -3.14
CA ALA A 14 3.56 1.15 -2.70
C ALA A 14 3.63 2.22 -3.81
N ARG A 15 4.75 2.29 -4.53
CA ARG A 15 4.94 3.31 -5.58
C ARG A 15 3.94 3.12 -6.74
N PRO A 16 3.73 1.91 -7.29
CA PRO A 16 2.69 1.69 -8.28
C PRO A 16 1.27 1.97 -7.80
N LEU A 17 0.93 1.60 -6.55
CA LEU A 17 -0.38 1.94 -5.97
C LEU A 17 -0.61 3.45 -5.98
N ILE A 18 0.36 4.21 -5.47
CA ILE A 18 0.29 5.68 -5.41
C ILE A 18 0.15 6.25 -6.82
N ASP A 19 1.00 5.83 -7.76
CA ASP A 19 1.03 6.37 -9.13
C ASP A 19 -0.28 6.06 -9.88
N MET A 20 -0.83 4.84 -9.76
CA MET A 20 -2.07 4.44 -10.42
C MET A 20 -3.32 5.08 -9.80
N LEU A 21 -3.39 5.18 -8.46
CA LEU A 21 -4.50 5.88 -7.79
C LEU A 21 -4.49 7.38 -8.11
N SER A 22 -3.31 8.00 -8.24
CA SER A 22 -3.15 9.43 -8.57
C SER A 22 -3.52 9.80 -10.01
N GLN A 23 -3.85 8.81 -10.84
CA GLN A 23 -4.42 9.05 -12.17
C GLN A 23 -5.85 9.60 -12.07
N ASP A 24 -6.63 9.20 -11.06
CA ASP A 24 -7.93 9.80 -10.76
C ASP A 24 -7.72 11.15 -10.05
N LYS A 25 -7.95 12.25 -10.78
CA LYS A 25 -7.75 13.62 -10.26
C LYS A 25 -8.75 14.04 -9.18
N ASN A 26 -9.78 13.23 -8.93
CA ASN A 26 -10.71 13.44 -7.83
C ASN A 26 -10.22 12.80 -6.51
N LEU A 27 -9.17 11.97 -6.57
CA LEU A 27 -8.58 11.36 -5.39
C LEU A 27 -7.44 12.21 -4.82
N VAL A 28 -7.48 12.41 -3.51
CA VAL A 28 -6.34 12.90 -2.74
C VAL A 28 -5.60 11.68 -2.21
N VAL A 29 -4.53 11.26 -2.85
CA VAL A 29 -3.72 10.11 -2.44
C VAL A 29 -2.66 10.55 -1.44
N GLY A 30 -2.59 9.89 -0.29
CA GLY A 30 -1.55 10.11 0.72
C GLY A 30 -0.40 9.13 0.54
N ASP A 31 0.84 9.62 0.63
CA ASP A 31 2.06 8.82 0.71
C ASP A 31 2.54 8.87 2.16
N ASN A 32 2.40 7.76 2.90
CA ASN A 32 2.62 7.72 4.35
C ASN A 32 1.83 8.81 5.12
N GLU A 33 0.56 8.97 4.75
CA GLU A 33 -0.38 9.90 5.38
C GLU A 33 -1.69 9.16 5.70
N PRO A 34 -2.28 9.36 6.89
CA PRO A 34 -1.90 10.31 7.94
C PRO A 34 -0.86 9.75 8.92
N TYR A 35 -0.43 8.51 8.69
CA TYR A 35 0.51 7.78 9.52
C TYR A 35 1.67 7.29 8.67
N ASP A 36 2.83 7.16 9.29
CA ASP A 36 3.99 6.54 8.67
C ASP A 36 3.88 5.00 8.69
N GLY A 37 4.23 4.34 7.58
CA GLY A 37 4.27 2.88 7.47
C GLY A 37 5.52 2.23 8.04
N ALA A 38 6.55 3.00 8.42
CA ALA A 38 7.74 2.48 9.09
C ALA A 38 7.52 2.30 10.60
N LEU A 39 6.91 1.17 11.00
CA LEU A 39 6.63 0.85 12.40
C LEU A 39 7.22 -0.49 12.84
N ARG A 40 8.16 -0.48 13.79
CA ARG A 40 8.80 -1.72 14.26
C ARG A 40 7.79 -2.60 14.99
N GLY A 41 7.73 -3.87 14.57
CA GLY A 41 6.88 -4.88 15.22
C GLY A 41 5.41 -4.88 14.79
N ASP A 42 5.03 -4.02 13.86
CA ASP A 42 3.70 -4.04 13.25
C ASP A 42 3.54 -5.25 12.30
N THR A 43 2.36 -5.36 11.68
CA THR A 43 2.04 -6.46 10.77
C THR A 43 2.98 -6.47 9.55
N MET A 44 3.25 -5.31 8.93
CA MET A 44 4.13 -5.26 7.76
C MET A 44 5.56 -5.65 8.13
N TYR A 45 6.08 -5.13 9.24
CA TYR A 45 7.40 -5.45 9.76
C TYR A 45 7.55 -6.95 9.99
N ARG A 46 6.64 -7.54 10.77
CA ARG A 46 6.75 -8.94 11.19
C ARG A 46 6.57 -9.91 10.04
N HIS A 47 5.64 -9.65 9.13
CA HIS A 47 5.22 -10.63 8.13
C HIS A 47 5.79 -10.39 6.73
N ALA A 48 6.12 -9.15 6.38
CA ALA A 48 6.65 -8.82 5.06
C ALA A 48 8.12 -8.37 5.10
N ILE A 49 8.44 -7.31 5.85
CA ILE A 49 9.76 -6.67 5.81
C ILE A 49 10.87 -7.65 6.23
N VAL A 50 10.71 -8.34 7.36
CA VAL A 50 11.69 -9.32 7.85
C VAL A 50 11.91 -10.48 6.86
N ASN A 51 10.91 -10.77 6.03
CA ASN A 51 10.96 -11.87 5.06
C ASN A 51 11.30 -11.40 3.63
N GLY A 52 11.46 -10.09 3.39
CA GLY A 52 11.74 -9.52 2.07
C GLY A 52 10.58 -9.64 1.06
N PHE A 53 9.34 -9.76 1.54
CA PHE A 53 8.15 -9.81 0.68
C PHE A 53 7.70 -8.40 0.29
N ALA A 54 7.28 -8.25 -0.97
CA ALA A 54 6.69 -7.02 -1.46
C ALA A 54 5.38 -6.74 -0.70
N HIS A 55 5.16 -5.50 -0.25
CA HIS A 55 4.06 -5.15 0.63
C HIS A 55 3.68 -3.67 0.53
N ALA A 56 2.46 -3.37 0.97
CA ALA A 56 1.98 -2.04 1.30
C ALA A 56 0.75 -2.19 2.22
N LEU A 57 0.44 -1.15 2.99
CA LEU A 57 -0.82 -1.01 3.70
C LEU A 57 -1.67 0.04 2.99
N ILE A 58 -2.94 -0.29 2.73
CA ILE A 58 -3.92 0.61 2.11
C ILE A 58 -4.88 1.10 3.20
N GLU A 59 -4.87 2.40 3.46
CA GLU A 59 -5.75 3.07 4.41
C GLU A 59 -6.84 3.83 3.64
N ILE A 60 -8.12 3.47 3.79
CA ILE A 60 -9.23 4.15 3.12
C ILE A 60 -10.00 4.98 4.14
N ARG A 61 -10.30 6.24 3.81
CA ARG A 61 -11.03 7.13 4.72
C ARG A 61 -12.44 6.58 4.97
N GLN A 62 -12.81 6.46 6.25
CA GLN A 62 -13.99 5.70 6.69
C GLN A 62 -15.32 6.15 6.07
N ASP A 63 -15.52 7.45 5.84
CA ASP A 63 -16.71 8.00 5.21
C ASP A 63 -16.92 7.50 3.77
N LEU A 64 -15.85 7.08 3.09
CA LEU A 64 -15.91 6.60 1.72
C LEU A 64 -16.33 5.12 1.61
N ILE A 65 -16.37 4.42 2.74
CA ILE A 65 -16.71 2.99 2.86
C ILE A 65 -17.75 2.74 3.96
N SER A 66 -18.55 3.76 4.31
CA SER A 66 -19.55 3.67 5.37
C SER A 66 -20.77 2.81 5.00
N ASP A 67 -20.94 2.50 3.71
CA ASP A 67 -21.98 1.63 3.20
C ASP A 67 -21.44 0.66 2.13
N GLN A 68 -22.30 -0.31 1.75
CA GLN A 68 -21.94 -1.33 0.77
C GLN A 68 -21.58 -0.74 -0.59
N LYS A 69 -22.22 0.37 -1.00
CA LYS A 69 -21.96 1.00 -2.30
C LYS A 69 -20.57 1.62 -2.33
N GLY A 70 -20.19 2.34 -1.27
CA GLY A 70 -18.85 2.92 -1.12
C GLY A 70 -17.76 1.84 -1.06
N ALA A 71 -17.99 0.78 -0.29
CA ALA A 71 -17.07 -0.35 -0.21
C ALA A 71 -16.88 -1.05 -1.58
N LEU A 72 -17.97 -1.31 -2.32
CA LEU A 72 -17.90 -1.90 -3.66
C LEU A 72 -17.16 -0.99 -4.64
N ALA A 73 -17.46 0.32 -4.64
CA ALA A 73 -16.77 1.27 -5.51
C ALA A 73 -15.25 1.30 -5.27
N TRP A 74 -14.81 1.17 -4.00
CA TRP A 74 -13.39 1.04 -3.68
C TRP A 74 -12.80 -0.29 -4.10
N ALA A 75 -13.52 -1.40 -3.94
CA ALA A 75 -13.08 -2.71 -4.40
C ALA A 75 -12.90 -2.72 -5.93
N GLU A 76 -13.88 -2.21 -6.68
CA GLU A 76 -13.84 -2.08 -8.13
C GLU A 76 -12.69 -1.17 -8.61
N ARG A 77 -12.39 -0.10 -7.86
CA ARG A 77 -11.24 0.76 -8.13
C ARG A 77 -9.92 0.05 -7.89
N LEU A 78 -9.77 -0.67 -6.78
CA LEU A 78 -8.50 -1.26 -6.35
C LEU A 78 -8.17 -2.56 -7.08
N ALA A 79 -9.16 -3.39 -7.38
CA ALA A 79 -8.97 -4.70 -8.01
C ALA A 79 -8.08 -4.66 -9.27
N PRO A 80 -8.33 -3.81 -10.29
CA PRO A 80 -7.47 -3.76 -11.47
C PRO A 80 -6.07 -3.24 -11.17
N ILE A 81 -5.89 -2.39 -10.16
CA ILE A 81 -4.58 -1.87 -9.75
C ILE A 81 -3.76 -3.00 -9.10
N VAL A 82 -4.35 -3.71 -8.15
CA VAL A 82 -3.71 -4.84 -7.47
C VAL A 82 -3.35 -5.95 -8.46
N ASP A 83 -4.27 -6.29 -9.38
CA ASP A 83 -4.04 -7.28 -10.44
C ASP A 83 -2.90 -6.88 -11.40
N ALA A 84 -2.78 -5.59 -11.74
CA ALA A 84 -1.66 -5.10 -12.53
C ALA A 84 -0.32 -5.18 -11.79
N ILE A 85 -0.32 -4.91 -10.48
CA ILE A 85 0.88 -5.00 -9.63
C ILE A 85 1.29 -6.47 -9.48
N ASP A 86 0.35 -7.36 -9.15
CA ASP A 86 0.60 -8.80 -8.94
C ASP A 86 1.31 -9.44 -10.15
N ARG A 87 0.96 -9.02 -11.38
CA ARG A 87 1.60 -9.51 -12.61
C ARG A 87 3.03 -9.02 -12.84
N ARG A 88 3.54 -8.07 -12.04
CA ARG A 88 4.91 -7.59 -12.22
C ARG A 88 5.91 -8.66 -11.79
N PRO A 89 7.00 -8.86 -12.57
CA PRO A 89 7.95 -9.95 -12.33
C PRO A 89 8.72 -9.82 -11.01
N ASP A 90 8.82 -8.61 -10.44
CA ASP A 90 9.56 -8.33 -9.22
C ASP A 90 8.76 -8.56 -7.93
N ILE A 91 7.43 -8.71 -8.00
CA ILE A 91 6.55 -8.74 -6.83
C ILE A 91 6.62 -10.06 -6.05
N HIS A 92 6.85 -11.17 -6.75
CA HIS A 92 6.99 -12.49 -6.14
C HIS A 92 8.45 -12.86 -5.80
N VAL A 93 9.39 -11.93 -6.00
CA VAL A 93 10.81 -12.15 -5.69
C VAL A 93 11.10 -11.72 -4.25
N VAL A 94 11.75 -12.57 -3.47
CA VAL A 94 12.23 -12.18 -2.13
C VAL A 94 13.41 -11.20 -2.28
N LYS A 95 13.31 -10.02 -1.69
CA LYS A 95 14.37 -9.00 -1.70
C LYS A 95 14.38 -8.23 -0.38
N MET A 96 15.56 -8.12 0.23
CA MET A 96 15.75 -7.41 1.50
C MET A 96 16.07 -5.94 1.25
N PHE A 97 15.17 -5.04 1.68
CA PHE A 97 15.37 -3.59 1.63
C PHE A 97 15.73 -2.98 2.99
N GLY A 98 15.56 -3.74 4.08
CA GLY A 98 15.72 -3.23 5.44
C GLY A 98 14.47 -2.51 5.95
N SER A 99 14.63 -1.76 7.04
CA SER A 99 13.59 -0.90 7.59
C SER A 99 14.16 0.46 7.98
N ARG A 100 13.37 1.54 7.84
CA ARG A 100 13.72 2.86 8.42
C ARG A 100 13.78 2.83 9.95
N THR A 101 13.27 1.78 10.59
CA THR A 101 13.24 1.63 12.06
C THR A 101 14.51 0.99 12.65
N GLY A 102 15.57 0.85 11.85
CA GLY A 102 16.87 0.28 12.25
C GLY A 102 17.14 -1.10 11.63
N PRO A 103 18.21 -1.80 12.07
CA PRO A 103 18.55 -3.13 11.56
C PRO A 103 17.38 -4.12 11.70
N LEU A 104 17.25 -5.03 10.72
CA LEU A 104 16.29 -6.14 10.74
C LEU A 104 16.70 -7.22 11.74
#